data_AF-A0AAN0VKI4-F1
#
_entry.id   AF-A0AAN0VKI4-F1
#
_cell.length_a   1.000
_cell.length_b   1.000
_cell.length_c   1.000
_cell.angle_alpha   90.00
_cell.angle_beta   90.00
_cell.angle_gamma   90.00
#
_symmetry.space_group_name_H-M   'P 1'
#
loop_
_entity.id
_entity.type
_entity.pdbx_description
1 polymer ?
#
loop_
_entity_poly.entity_id
_entity_poly.type
_entity_poly.pdbx_seq_one_letter_code
_entity_poly.pdbx_strand_id
1 'polypeptide(L)'
;MTRTDLLSYLVTSQLAARMRSGAWLTTSQLVGAQRAWLACHRAECDWLDRIRIAAASVTIAQGIYDIATAHGDPAGGTYVRLDARSPELRALRARCDALLQRIDGGRGVDTQ
;
A
#
# COMPACT_ATOMS: atom_id res chain seq x y z
N MET A 1 10.54 2.35 -14.02
CA MET A 1 9.32 2.05 -13.24
C MET A 1 9.73 1.60 -11.86
N THR A 2 9.11 2.15 -10.82
CA THR A 2 9.70 2.20 -9.48
C THR A 2 8.95 1.32 -8.49
N ARG A 3 9.63 0.96 -7.40
CA ARG A 3 9.08 0.25 -6.25
C ARG A 3 7.80 0.89 -5.70
N THR A 4 7.72 2.22 -5.78
CA THR A 4 6.56 3.03 -5.40
C THR A 4 5.34 2.73 -6.25
N ASP A 5 5.52 2.45 -7.54
CA ASP A 5 4.40 2.11 -8.45
C ASP A 5 3.80 0.75 -8.08
N LEU A 6 4.64 -0.24 -7.78
CA LEU A 6 4.19 -1.54 -7.27
C LEU A 6 3.47 -1.39 -5.93
N LEU A 7 4.02 -0.62 -5.00
CA LEU A 7 3.38 -0.38 -3.70
C LEU A 7 2.00 0.27 -3.88
N SER A 8 1.92 1.31 -4.71
CA SER A 8 0.68 2.02 -5.01
C SER A 8 -0.37 1.10 -5.62
N TYR A 9 0.03 0.24 -6.55
CA TYR A 9 -0.83 -0.77 -7.15
C TYR A 9 -1.38 -1.76 -6.12
N LEU A 10 -0.53 -2.26 -5.22
CA LEU A 10 -0.95 -3.22 -4.18
C LEU A 10 -1.86 -2.57 -3.15
N VAL A 11 -1.57 -1.34 -2.71
CA VAL A 11 -2.46 -0.56 -1.83
C VAL A 11 -3.84 -0.40 -2.48
N THR A 12 -3.88 0.00 -3.75
CA THR A 12 -5.12 0.15 -4.50
C THR A 12 -5.89 -1.18 -4.61
N SER A 13 -5.18 -2.28 -4.86
CA SER A 13 -5.77 -3.62 -4.94
C SER A 13 -6.36 -4.08 -3.60
N GLN A 14 -5.70 -3.79 -2.49
CA GLN A 14 -6.19 -4.06 -1.13
C GLN A 14 -7.46 -3.28 -0.82
N LEU A 15 -7.46 -1.97 -1.10
CA LEU A 15 -8.63 -1.11 -0.92
C LEU A 15 -9.79 -1.56 -1.80
N ALA A 16 -9.53 -1.86 -3.07
CA ALA A 16 -10.55 -2.36 -3.99
C ALA A 16 -11.13 -3.71 -3.58
N ALA A 17 -10.35 -4.59 -2.95
CA ALA A 17 -10.88 -5.82 -2.35
C ALA A 17 -11.78 -5.49 -1.17
N ARG A 18 -11.30 -4.68 -0.22
CA ARG A 18 -12.04 -4.30 0.99
C ARG A 18 -13.37 -3.61 0.67
N MET A 19 -13.41 -2.73 -0.34
CA MET A 19 -14.64 -2.05 -0.76
C MET A 19 -15.62 -2.97 -1.49
N ARG A 20 -15.14 -3.93 -2.29
CA ARG A 20 -16.01 -4.80 -3.09
C ARG A 20 -16.54 -6.01 -2.34
N SER A 21 -15.69 -6.68 -1.57
CA SER A 21 -16.03 -7.93 -0.89
C SER A 21 -16.18 -7.77 0.63
N GLY A 22 -15.86 -6.59 1.17
CA GLY A 22 -15.75 -6.42 2.62
C GLY A 22 -14.55 -7.15 3.22
N ALA A 23 -13.64 -7.72 2.43
CA ALA A 23 -12.48 -8.46 2.92
C ALA A 23 -11.17 -7.93 2.32
N TRP A 24 -10.10 -7.94 3.12
CA TRP A 24 -8.75 -7.69 2.63
C TRP A 24 -8.26 -8.84 1.74
N LEU A 25 -7.28 -8.58 0.88
CA LEU A 25 -6.66 -9.66 0.10
C LEU A 25 -5.97 -10.65 1.04
N THR A 26 -6.23 -11.93 0.84
CA THR A 26 -5.45 -13.00 1.47
C THR A 26 -3.99 -12.93 1.02
N THR A 27 -3.07 -13.51 1.80
CA THR A 27 -1.64 -13.55 1.44
C THR A 27 -1.42 -14.14 0.05
N SER A 28 -2.14 -15.19 -0.33
CA SER A 28 -2.05 -15.80 -1.66
C SER A 28 -2.50 -14.86 -2.77
N GLN A 29 -3.59 -14.11 -2.57
CA GLN A 29 -4.07 -13.12 -3.53
C GLN A 29 -3.13 -11.92 -3.63
N LEU A 30 -2.55 -11.48 -2.51
CA LEU A 30 -1.57 -10.39 -2.47
C LEU A 30 -0.29 -10.77 -3.24
N VAL A 31 0.25 -11.95 -2.99
CA VAL A 31 1.42 -12.49 -3.71
C VAL A 31 1.07 -12.69 -5.20
N GLY A 32 -0.14 -13.14 -5.50
CA GLY A 32 -0.64 -13.27 -6.87
C GLY A 32 -0.68 -11.95 -7.62
N ALA A 33 -1.28 -10.91 -7.02
CA ALA A 33 -1.35 -9.56 -7.58
C ALA A 33 0.06 -8.96 -7.80
N GLN A 34 0.96 -9.17 -6.84
CA GLN A 34 2.35 -8.74 -6.94
C GLN A 34 3.09 -9.42 -8.10
N ARG A 35 2.97 -10.75 -8.22
CA ARG A 35 3.60 -11.50 -9.32
C ARG A 35 3.02 -11.11 -10.68
N ALA A 36 1.71 -10.93 -10.77
CA ALA A 36 1.04 -10.49 -11.99
C ALA A 36 1.54 -9.11 -12.42
N TRP A 37 1.65 -8.16 -11.48
CA TRP A 37 2.17 -6.83 -11.78
C TRP A 37 3.62 -6.87 -12.27
N LEU A 38 4.50 -7.62 -11.60
CA LEU A 38 5.90 -7.76 -12.00
C LEU A 38 6.04 -8.40 -13.38
N ALA A 39 5.22 -9.42 -13.69
CA ALA A 39 5.20 -10.07 -15.00
C ALA A 39 4.74 -9.12 -16.11
N CYS A 40 3.68 -8.33 -15.87
CA CYS A 40 3.19 -7.35 -16.84
C CYS A 40 4.20 -6.22 -17.14
N HIS A 41 4.95 -5.78 -16.13
CA HIS A 41 5.88 -4.66 -16.26
C HIS A 41 7.33 -5.07 -16.54
N ARG A 42 7.60 -6.38 -16.71
CA ARG A 42 8.96 -6.96 -16.86
C ARG A 42 9.95 -6.42 -15.84
N ALA A 43 9.49 -6.22 -14.61
CA ALA A 43 10.28 -5.62 -13.55
C ALA A 43 10.86 -6.73 -12.66
N GLU A 44 12.15 -6.62 -12.37
CA GLU A 44 12.79 -7.44 -11.35
C GLU A 44 12.75 -6.71 -10.00
N CYS A 45 12.33 -7.43 -8.97
CA CYS A 45 12.31 -6.96 -7.60
C CYS A 45 12.89 -8.08 -6.74
N ASP A 46 13.80 -7.74 -5.83
CA ASP A 46 14.38 -8.73 -4.93
C ASP A 46 13.30 -9.38 -4.05
N TRP A 47 13.49 -10.65 -3.67
CA TRP A 47 12.49 -11.39 -2.91
C TRP A 47 12.24 -10.76 -1.52
N LEU A 48 13.25 -10.17 -0.89
CA LEU A 48 13.09 -9.50 0.40
C LEU A 48 12.33 -8.19 0.24
N ASP A 49 12.63 -7.43 -0.81
CA ASP A 49 11.89 -6.23 -1.17
C ASP A 49 10.43 -6.55 -1.45
N ARG A 50 10.17 -7.66 -2.14
CA ARG A 50 8.80 -8.11 -2.42
C ARG A 50 8.00 -8.31 -1.13
N ILE A 51 8.60 -8.94 -0.12
CA ILE A 51 7.96 -9.14 1.19
C ILE A 51 7.73 -7.80 1.90
N ARG A 52 8.74 -6.92 1.92
CA ARG A 52 8.64 -5.60 2.55
C ARG A 52 7.54 -4.74 1.91
N ILE A 53 7.46 -4.73 0.58
CA ILE A 53 6.44 -4.00 -0.18
C ILE A 53 5.06 -4.58 0.09
N ALA A 54 4.91 -5.90 0.10
CA ALA A 54 3.64 -6.54 0.41
C ALA A 54 3.15 -6.18 1.83
N ALA A 55 4.02 -6.25 2.84
CA ALA A 55 3.69 -5.88 4.21
C ALA A 55 3.35 -4.38 4.37
N ALA A 56 4.11 -3.51 3.70
CA ALA A 56 3.84 -2.08 3.67
C ALA A 56 2.48 -1.79 3.01
N SER A 57 2.13 -2.49 1.92
CA SER A 57 0.87 -2.27 1.21
C SER A 57 -0.36 -2.55 2.08
N VAL A 58 -0.31 -3.60 2.91
CA VAL A 58 -1.38 -3.94 3.86
C VAL A 58 -1.52 -2.86 4.92
N THR A 59 -0.40 -2.46 5.53
CA THR A 59 -0.37 -1.44 6.59
C THR A 59 -0.93 -0.10 6.10
N ILE A 60 -0.53 0.32 4.90
CA ILE A 60 -0.97 1.57 4.30
C ILE A 60 -2.45 1.51 3.93
N ALA A 61 -2.90 0.42 3.30
CA ALA A 61 -4.30 0.27 2.91
C ALA A 61 -5.24 0.26 4.12
N GLN A 62 -4.87 -0.43 5.20
CA GLN A 62 -5.62 -0.41 6.46
C GLN A 62 -5.68 1.00 7.05
N GLY A 63 -4.54 1.71 7.14
CA GLY A 63 -4.51 3.08 7.64
C GLY A 63 -5.37 4.05 6.82
N ILE A 64 -5.39 3.91 5.48
CA ILE A 64 -6.28 4.70 4.60
C ILE A 64 -7.74 4.40 4.92
N TYR A 65 -8.10 3.11 5.04
CA TYR A 65 -9.46 2.69 5.29
C TYR A 65 -9.96 3.10 6.68
N ASP A 66 -9.14 2.96 7.71
CA ASP A 66 -9.47 3.38 9.08
C ASP A 66 -9.73 4.89 9.14
N ILE A 67 -8.89 5.69 8.47
CA ILE A 67 -9.10 7.14 8.38
C ILE A 67 -10.38 7.46 7.60
N ALA A 68 -10.61 6.79 6.46
CA ALA A 68 -11.82 7.00 5.66
C ALA A 68 -13.10 6.63 6.43
N THR A 69 -13.08 5.55 7.21
CA THR A 69 -14.23 5.11 8.04
C THR A 69 -14.43 5.96 9.29
N ALA A 70 -13.36 6.54 9.85
CA ALA A 70 -13.47 7.48 10.96
C ALA A 70 -14.05 8.85 10.53
N HIS A 71 -13.86 9.25 9.27
CA HIS A 71 -14.25 10.57 8.75
C HIS A 71 -15.43 10.53 7.78
N GLY A 72 -15.92 9.35 7.40
CA GLY A 72 -17.01 9.20 6.44
C GLY A 72 -17.98 8.10 6.85
N ASP A 73 -19.23 8.23 6.41
CA ASP A 73 -20.22 7.17 6.52
C ASP A 73 -19.80 5.98 5.62
N PRO A 74 -19.44 4.82 6.19
CA PRO A 74 -18.99 3.66 5.42
C PRO A 74 -20.09 3.05 4.53
N ALA A 75 -21.36 3.44 4.72
CA ALA A 75 -22.51 2.95 3.94
C ALA A 75 -22.92 3.89 2.78
N GLY A 76 -22.47 5.14 2.77
CA GLY A 76 -23.08 6.20 1.96
C GLY A 76 -22.61 6.31 0.50
N GLY A 77 -21.55 5.61 0.08
CA GLY A 77 -20.99 5.77 -1.27
C GLY A 77 -20.43 7.18 -1.58
N THR A 78 -20.50 8.10 -0.61
CA THR A 78 -19.94 9.44 -0.71
C THR A 78 -18.44 9.34 -0.56
N TYR A 79 -17.72 9.60 -1.66
CA TYR A 79 -16.26 9.71 -1.66
C TYR A 79 -15.84 10.58 -0.48
N VAL A 80 -15.25 9.98 0.56
CA VAL A 80 -14.74 10.71 1.71
C VAL A 80 -13.67 11.63 1.17
N ARG A 81 -14.03 12.90 0.99
CA ARG A 81 -13.11 13.93 0.54
C ARG A 81 -12.21 14.21 1.72
N LEU A 82 -11.26 13.31 1.94
CA LEU A 82 -10.21 13.45 2.93
C LEU A 82 -9.50 14.76 2.62
N ASP A 83 -9.71 15.76 3.46
CA ASP A 83 -8.99 17.02 3.34
C ASP A 83 -7.50 16.69 3.41
N ALA A 84 -6.76 17.08 2.39
CA ALA A 84 -5.33 16.82 2.28
C ALA A 84 -4.54 17.39 3.49
N ARG A 85 -5.16 18.32 4.23
CA ARG A 85 -4.61 18.96 5.43
C ARG A 85 -4.99 18.29 6.75
N SER A 86 -5.82 17.25 6.74
CA SER A 86 -6.19 16.57 8.00
C SER A 86 -4.94 16.03 8.70
N PRO A 87 -4.85 16.19 10.04
CA PRO A 87 -3.70 15.69 10.79
C PRO A 87 -3.54 14.17 10.66
N GLU A 88 -4.64 13.43 10.50
CA GLU A 88 -4.66 11.98 10.31
C GLU A 88 -4.08 11.59 8.95
N LEU A 89 -4.45 12.27 7.87
CA LEU A 89 -3.91 12.00 6.55
C LEU A 89 -2.43 12.38 6.47
N ARG A 90 -2.01 13.46 7.14
CA ARG A 90 -0.59 13.82 7.29
C ARG A 90 0.18 12.77 8.07
N ALA A 91 -0.37 12.25 9.17
CA ALA A 91 0.26 11.18 9.95
C ALA A 91 0.40 9.89 9.13
N LEU A 92 -0.65 9.52 8.38
CA LEU A 92 -0.59 8.40 7.46
C LEU A 92 0.45 8.62 6.37
N ARG A 93 0.49 9.79 5.75
CA ARG A 93 1.47 10.11 4.71
C ARG A 93 2.90 10.06 5.24
N ALA A 94 3.15 10.63 6.42
CA ALA A 94 4.45 10.51 7.08
C ALA A 94 4.82 9.05 7.38
N ARG A 95 3.85 8.20 7.76
CA ARG A 95 4.07 6.77 7.96
C ARG A 95 4.36 6.03 6.65
N CYS A 96 3.64 6.36 5.57
CA CYS A 96 3.91 5.84 4.22
C CYS A 96 5.32 6.23 3.77
N ASP A 97 5.70 7.50 3.93
CA ASP A 97 7.00 8.03 3.55
C ASP A 97 8.12 7.38 4.36
N ALA A 98 7.94 7.19 5.67
CA ALA A 98 8.89 6.47 6.52
C ALA A 98 9.02 4.99 6.13
N LEU A 99 7.92 4.33 5.76
CA LEU A 99 7.95 2.96 5.25
C LEU A 99 8.69 2.88 3.91
N LEU A 100 8.41 3.79 2.98
CA LEU A 100 9.10 3.89 1.70
C LEU A 100 10.60 4.13 1.88
N GLN A 101 10.98 5.09 2.73
CA GLN A 101 12.37 5.37 3.08
C GLN A 101 13.08 4.15 3.72
N ARG A 102 12.38 3.33 4.51
CA ARG A 102 12.97 2.08 5.04
C ARG A 102 13.20 1.04 3.96
N ILE A 103 12.31 0.96 2.97
CA ILE A 103 12.48 0.03 1.86
C ILE A 103 13.61 0.52 0.92
N ASP A 104 13.74 1.84 0.73
CA ASP A 104 14.77 2.46 -0.11
C ASP A 104 16.14 2.55 0.58
N GLY A 105 16.17 2.83 1.88
CA GLY A 105 17.38 2.95 2.71
C GLY A 105 18.04 1.63 3.11
N GLY A 106 17.37 0.49 2.91
CA GLY A 106 17.96 -0.83 3.12
C GLY A 106 19.07 -1.21 2.13
N ARG A 107 19.47 -0.30 1.23
CA ARG A 107 20.50 -0.49 0.20
C ARG A 107 21.86 0.14 0.53
N GLY A 108 22.03 0.69 1.74
CA GLY A 108 23.21 1.48 2.12
C GLY A 108 24.34 0.73 2.83
N VAL A 109 24.20 -0.57 3.13
CA VAL A 109 25.23 -1.31 3.87
C VAL A 109 25.36 -2.70 3.27
N ASP A 110 25.99 -2.80 2.09
CA ASP A 110 26.58 -4.05 1.55
C ASP A 110 27.50 -3.70 0.37
N THR A 111 28.50 -2.85 0.61
CA THR A 111 29.74 -2.81 -0.19
C THR A 111 30.88 -2.36 0.70
N GLN A 112 31.54 -3.33 1.35
CA GLN A 112 32.96 -3.27 1.67
C GLN A 112 33.56 -4.66 1.43
#